data_AF-A0A142CXU6-F1
#
_entry.id   AF-A0A142CXU6-F1
#
_cell.length_a   1.000
_cell.length_b   1.000
_cell.length_c   1.000
_cell.angle_alpha   90.00
_cell.angle_beta   90.00
_cell.angle_gamma   90.00
#
_symmetry.space_group_name_H-M   'P 1'
#
loop_
_entity.id
_entity.type
_entity.pdbx_description
1 polymer ?
#
loop_
_entity_poly.entity_id
_entity_poly.type
_entity_poly.pdbx_seq_one_letter_code
_entity_poly.pdbx_strand_id
1 'polypeptide(L)'
;MYNPTWKLGFFVFLLFLFLSPVLATESLCGPHPVLGPTEYCSFAPFIKVGKDDAIITLSWDALGSGMQGVPTPSMVGGYYFYFRDGKLYYLGSTTGAEELFYTFYRGLWYLSDGRAIDPEKPCVTNNVMIPEEIRNELCSCGNVSITSPSYPVEFNGSKLHVSNGRVSYTIKVPDNMTLHLPSNTTLRAVFLGEGALIYIQPKNPFVPLDWGNVTVLYYDGSSLWRLNLTRGLEKELPTCPVASGVGYLEFYPMLFAGLVLVLVLAYRRVRR
;
A
#
# COMPACT_ATOMS: atom_id res chain seq x y z
N MET A 1 -64.99 5.41 -6.80
CA MET A 1 -64.17 5.87 -5.66
C MET A 1 -62.74 5.35 -5.84
N TYR A 2 -61.82 6.24 -6.21
CA TYR A 2 -60.41 5.93 -6.48
C TYR A 2 -59.68 5.85 -5.14
N ASN A 3 -59.18 4.67 -4.75
CA ASN A 3 -58.58 4.46 -3.43
C ASN A 3 -57.05 4.67 -3.50
N PRO A 4 -56.49 5.75 -2.91
CA PRO A 4 -55.10 6.17 -3.13
C PRO A 4 -54.05 5.34 -2.36
N THR A 5 -54.47 4.37 -1.56
CA THR A 5 -53.59 3.59 -0.65
C THR A 5 -52.57 2.70 -1.36
N TRP A 6 -52.89 2.20 -2.56
CA TRP A 6 -51.92 1.40 -3.34
C TRP A 6 -50.77 2.24 -3.88
N LYS A 7 -51.05 3.50 -4.24
CA LYS A 7 -50.01 4.45 -4.67
C LYS A 7 -49.07 4.76 -3.52
N LEU A 8 -49.59 4.90 -2.29
CA LEU A 8 -48.77 5.16 -1.11
C LEU A 8 -47.83 3.99 -0.80
N GLY A 9 -48.33 2.74 -0.85
CA GLY A 9 -47.50 1.55 -0.64
C GLY A 9 -46.43 1.36 -1.72
N PHE A 10 -46.78 1.62 -2.98
CA PHE A 10 -45.83 1.58 -4.09
C PHE A 10 -44.79 2.70 -4.01
N PHE A 11 -45.20 3.89 -3.56
CA PHE A 11 -44.31 5.04 -3.35
C PHE A 11 -43.32 4.78 -2.21
N VAL A 12 -43.77 4.18 -1.10
CA VAL A 12 -42.89 3.78 0.02
C VAL A 12 -41.94 2.66 -0.40
N PHE A 13 -42.42 1.67 -1.16
CA PHE A 13 -41.57 0.60 -1.70
C PHE A 13 -40.51 1.14 -2.68
N LEU A 14 -40.89 2.07 -3.56
CA LEU A 14 -39.95 2.80 -4.42
C LEU A 14 -38.99 3.66 -3.59
N LEU A 15 -39.46 4.33 -2.53
CA LEU A 15 -38.61 5.12 -1.64
C LEU A 15 -37.54 4.23 -0.99
N PHE A 16 -37.90 3.04 -0.51
CA PHE A 16 -36.94 2.08 0.04
C PHE A 16 -36.00 1.48 -1.02
N LEU A 17 -36.45 1.31 -2.26
CA LEU A 17 -35.59 0.92 -3.39
C LEU A 17 -34.61 2.03 -3.79
N PHE A 18 -35.05 3.30 -3.80
CA PHE A 18 -34.23 4.46 -4.15
C PHE A 18 -33.38 5.01 -2.98
N LEU A 19 -33.73 4.68 -1.73
CA LEU A 19 -32.92 4.91 -0.51
C LEU A 19 -32.05 3.71 -0.13
N SER A 20 -32.12 2.60 -0.89
CA SER A 20 -30.96 1.69 -0.98
C SER A 20 -29.75 2.56 -1.31
N PRO A 21 -28.55 2.34 -0.72
CA PRO A 21 -27.45 3.27 -0.87
C PRO A 21 -27.02 3.33 -2.34
N VAL A 22 -27.61 4.31 -3.04
CA VAL A 22 -27.18 4.79 -4.34
C VAL A 22 -25.82 5.41 -4.07
N LEU A 23 -24.82 4.68 -4.55
CA LEU A 23 -23.44 5.08 -4.67
C LEU A 23 -22.74 5.31 -3.31
N ALA A 24 -22.11 4.25 -2.82
CA ALA A 24 -20.69 4.40 -2.56
C ALA A 24 -20.08 5.04 -3.81
N THR A 25 -19.92 6.36 -3.79
CA THR A 25 -18.95 6.98 -4.66
C THR A 25 -17.63 6.34 -4.28
N GLU A 26 -17.21 5.38 -5.08
CA GLU A 26 -15.85 4.88 -5.10
C GLU A 26 -14.96 6.11 -5.29
N SER A 27 -14.54 6.76 -4.20
CA SER A 27 -13.42 7.69 -4.26
C SER A 27 -12.15 6.85 -4.31
N LEU A 28 -12.04 6.05 -5.38
CA LEU A 28 -10.77 5.56 -5.84
C LEU A 28 -10.01 6.81 -6.26
N CYS A 29 -9.10 7.24 -5.40
CA CYS A 29 -8.21 8.34 -5.74
C CYS A 29 -7.36 7.96 -6.95
N GLY A 30 -7.12 6.66 -7.13
CA GLY A 30 -6.43 6.13 -8.30
C GLY A 30 -4.98 6.60 -8.33
N PRO A 31 -4.19 6.10 -9.26
CA PRO A 31 -2.88 6.68 -9.51
C PRO A 31 -3.04 8.13 -10.00
N HIS A 32 -2.36 9.07 -9.36
CA HIS A 32 -2.39 10.47 -9.77
C HIS A 32 -1.19 10.81 -10.65
N PRO A 33 -1.37 11.60 -11.73
CA PRO A 33 -0.27 12.11 -12.51
C PRO A 33 0.50 13.16 -11.69
N VAL A 34 1.76 12.85 -11.38
CA VAL A 34 2.72 13.83 -10.86
C VAL A 34 3.15 14.73 -12.03
N LEU A 35 3.17 16.04 -11.79
CA LEU A 35 3.66 17.03 -12.76
C LEU A 35 5.17 16.82 -13.04
N GLY A 36 5.49 16.02 -14.05
CA GLY A 36 6.71 16.13 -14.85
C GLY A 36 8.05 15.68 -14.21
N PRO A 37 9.06 15.41 -15.05
CA PRO A 37 10.06 14.35 -14.84
C PRO A 37 11.34 14.78 -14.13
N THR A 38 11.38 15.96 -13.50
CA THR A 38 12.64 16.48 -12.92
C THR A 38 12.98 15.90 -11.55
N GLU A 39 12.03 15.26 -10.86
CA GLU A 39 12.25 14.76 -9.49
C GLU A 39 12.55 13.25 -9.40
N TYR A 40 12.33 12.48 -10.49
CA TYR A 40 12.41 11.01 -10.48
C TYR A 40 13.38 10.41 -11.52
N CYS A 41 14.55 11.02 -11.72
CA CYS A 41 15.61 10.40 -12.52
C CYS A 41 16.50 9.43 -11.73
N SER A 42 16.03 8.89 -10.58
CA SER A 42 16.79 7.92 -9.79
C SER A 42 16.11 6.55 -9.73
N PHE A 43 16.89 5.53 -10.04
CA PHE A 43 16.61 4.15 -9.65
C PHE A 43 17.19 3.91 -8.25
N ALA A 44 16.39 4.18 -7.20
CA ALA A 44 16.81 4.07 -5.80
C ALA A 44 15.67 3.57 -4.89
N PRO A 45 16.00 2.89 -3.78
CA PRO A 45 15.02 2.56 -2.75
C PRO A 45 14.57 3.80 -1.98
N PHE A 46 13.26 3.92 -1.84
CA PHE A 46 12.58 4.86 -0.95
C PHE A 46 11.81 4.04 0.07
N ILE A 47 11.95 4.37 1.36
CA ILE A 47 11.37 3.57 2.43
C ILE A 47 10.57 4.46 3.37
N LYS A 48 9.31 4.07 3.62
CA LYS A 48 8.49 4.62 4.69
C LYS A 48 8.25 3.54 5.73
N VAL A 49 8.71 3.78 6.94
CA VAL A 49 8.56 2.85 8.06
C VAL A 49 7.27 3.11 8.81
N GLY A 50 6.65 2.02 9.25
CA GLY A 50 5.66 2.01 10.32
C GLY A 50 6.39 1.82 11.64
N LYS A 51 5.86 0.97 12.52
CA LYS A 51 6.56 0.62 13.76
C LYS A 51 7.59 -0.49 13.50
N ASP A 52 7.13 -1.64 13.02
CA ASP A 52 7.95 -2.85 12.82
C ASP A 52 7.87 -3.38 11.38
N ASP A 53 7.27 -2.58 10.49
CA ASP A 53 7.02 -2.87 9.08
C ASP A 53 7.33 -1.64 8.23
N ALA A 54 7.34 -1.80 6.90
CA ALA A 54 7.62 -0.71 5.99
C ALA A 54 6.99 -0.91 4.62
N ILE A 55 6.83 0.19 3.88
CA ILE A 55 6.66 0.16 2.43
C ILE A 55 7.98 0.58 1.79
N ILE A 56 8.47 -0.25 0.88
CA ILE A 56 9.69 -0.05 0.10
C ILE A 56 9.28 0.18 -1.35
N THR A 57 9.58 1.37 -1.86
CA THR A 57 9.39 1.74 -3.26
C THR A 57 10.74 1.69 -3.97
N LEU A 58 10.80 1.03 -5.12
CA LEU A 58 11.92 1.14 -6.06
C LEU A 58 11.43 1.97 -7.24
N SER A 59 11.90 3.22 -7.33
CA SER A 59 11.66 4.04 -8.52
C SER A 59 12.41 3.41 -9.70
N TRP A 60 11.79 3.44 -10.89
CA TRP A 60 12.44 3.05 -12.12
C TRP A 60 12.24 4.09 -13.21
N ASP A 61 13.35 4.49 -13.84
CA ASP A 61 13.35 5.24 -15.08
C ASP A 61 13.67 4.26 -16.23
N ALA A 62 13.14 4.54 -17.42
CA ALA A 62 13.12 3.59 -18.52
C ALA A 62 14.54 3.12 -18.92
N LEU A 63 14.82 1.85 -18.60
CA LEU A 63 15.79 0.95 -19.25
C LEU A 63 17.29 1.33 -19.16
N GLY A 64 17.95 0.84 -18.12
CA GLY A 64 19.35 0.40 -18.24
C GLY A 64 19.44 -0.86 -19.13
N SER A 65 20.56 -1.06 -19.81
CA SER A 65 20.78 -2.13 -20.83
C SER A 65 20.67 -3.57 -20.31
N GLY A 66 20.48 -3.79 -19.01
CA GLY A 66 20.46 -5.11 -18.35
C GLY A 66 19.09 -5.79 -18.20
N MET A 67 17.98 -5.19 -18.65
CA MET A 67 16.62 -5.73 -18.43
C MET A 67 15.88 -6.16 -19.71
N GLN A 68 16.61 -6.73 -20.69
CA GLN A 68 15.96 -7.48 -21.79
C GLN A 68 15.29 -8.74 -21.21
N GLY A 69 13.95 -8.75 -21.10
CA GLY A 69 13.17 -9.94 -20.71
C GLY A 69 12.10 -9.76 -19.64
N VAL A 70 11.97 -8.58 -19.03
CA VAL A 70 10.85 -8.22 -18.13
C VAL A 70 9.83 -7.40 -18.93
N PRO A 71 8.49 -7.55 -18.75
CA PRO A 71 7.51 -6.74 -19.46
C PRO A 71 7.85 -5.25 -19.29
N THR A 72 8.14 -4.58 -20.40
CA THR A 72 8.66 -3.21 -20.44
C THR A 72 7.56 -2.20 -20.80
N PRO A 73 7.09 -1.38 -19.84
CA PRO A 73 6.41 -0.13 -20.17
C PRO A 73 7.44 0.96 -20.51
N SER A 74 7.10 1.83 -21.45
CA SER A 74 7.96 2.89 -21.99
C SER A 74 7.94 4.19 -21.16
N MET A 75 7.73 4.12 -19.85
CA MET A 75 7.49 5.30 -19.01
C MET A 75 8.02 5.09 -17.58
N VAL A 76 8.47 6.16 -16.91
CA VAL A 76 8.86 6.22 -15.47
C VAL A 76 7.82 5.47 -14.61
N GLY A 77 8.20 4.84 -13.51
CA GLY A 77 7.24 4.24 -12.57
C GLY A 77 7.90 3.75 -11.29
N GLY A 78 7.17 2.96 -10.48
CA GLY A 78 7.70 2.36 -9.26
C GLY A 78 7.30 0.90 -9.07
N TYR A 79 8.15 0.10 -8.43
CA TYR A 79 7.79 -1.19 -7.82
C TYR A 79 7.58 -0.99 -6.32
N TYR A 80 6.49 -1.52 -5.78
CA TYR A 80 6.12 -1.34 -4.38
C TYR A 80 6.14 -2.68 -3.65
N PHE A 81 6.76 -2.69 -2.48
CA PHE A 81 6.82 -3.86 -1.63
C PHE A 81 6.38 -3.49 -0.21
N TYR A 82 5.55 -4.33 0.39
CA TYR A 82 5.34 -4.35 1.83
C TYR A 82 6.40 -5.24 2.49
N PHE A 83 7.08 -4.70 3.48
CA PHE A 83 8.08 -5.39 4.28
C PHE A 83 7.54 -5.66 5.68
N ARG A 84 7.66 -6.90 6.14
CA ARG A 84 7.40 -7.28 7.54
C ARG A 84 8.16 -8.54 7.91
N ASP A 85 8.78 -8.57 9.08
CA ASP A 85 9.45 -9.74 9.67
C ASP A 85 10.43 -10.44 8.70
N GLY A 86 11.25 -9.67 8.00
CA GLY A 86 12.21 -10.20 7.02
C GLY A 86 11.60 -10.66 5.69
N LYS A 87 10.28 -10.54 5.52
CA LYS A 87 9.56 -10.92 4.30
C LYS A 87 9.19 -9.69 3.48
N LEU A 88 9.26 -9.86 2.16
CA LEU A 88 8.78 -8.91 1.18
C LEU A 88 7.52 -9.46 0.51
N TYR A 89 6.54 -8.59 0.33
CA TYR A 89 5.32 -8.85 -0.41
C TYR A 89 5.16 -7.78 -1.48
N TYR A 90 5.04 -8.20 -2.72
CA TYR A 90 4.78 -7.32 -3.85
C TYR A 90 3.39 -6.70 -3.76
N LEU A 91 3.33 -5.38 -3.89
CA LEU A 91 2.10 -4.59 -3.91
C LEU A 91 1.70 -4.16 -5.32
N GLY A 92 2.51 -4.47 -6.33
CA GLY A 92 2.28 -4.03 -7.71
C GLY A 92 3.29 -2.98 -8.15
N SER A 93 3.06 -2.49 -9.37
CA SER A 93 3.87 -1.48 -10.02
C SER A 93 3.00 -0.40 -10.63
N THR A 94 3.53 0.82 -10.72
CA THR A 94 2.92 1.90 -11.50
C THR A 94 3.66 2.11 -12.82
N THR A 95 2.96 2.68 -13.79
CA THR A 95 3.51 3.05 -15.11
C THR A 95 3.16 4.49 -15.41
N GLY A 96 4.10 5.27 -15.95
CA GLY A 96 3.89 6.71 -16.17
C GLY A 96 4.26 7.56 -14.96
N ALA A 97 3.94 8.85 -15.00
CA ALA A 97 4.09 9.73 -13.83
C ALA A 97 3.08 9.42 -12.70
N GLU A 98 2.59 8.19 -12.64
CA GLU A 98 1.62 7.68 -11.69
C GLU A 98 2.36 7.07 -10.48
N GLU A 99 2.02 7.53 -9.28
CA GLU A 99 2.59 7.05 -8.03
C GLU A 99 1.52 6.36 -7.17
N LEU A 100 1.90 5.26 -6.51
CA LEU A 100 1.07 4.65 -5.48
C LEU A 100 1.39 5.37 -4.17
N PHE A 101 0.48 6.24 -3.71
CA PHE A 101 0.63 6.92 -2.42
C PHE A 101 0.23 5.98 -1.30
N TYR A 102 0.89 6.13 -0.16
CA TYR A 102 0.64 5.28 1.00
C TYR A 102 0.87 6.01 2.32
N THR A 103 0.02 5.73 3.31
CA THR A 103 0.11 6.32 4.65
C THR A 103 -0.33 5.36 5.73
N PHE A 104 0.25 5.50 6.92
CA PHE A 104 -0.09 4.67 8.07
C PHE A 104 -1.07 5.43 8.96
N TYR A 105 -2.26 4.88 9.15
CA TYR A 105 -3.33 5.53 9.91
C TYR A 105 -4.12 4.51 10.71
N ARG A 106 -4.33 4.80 12.00
CA ARG A 106 -5.10 3.97 12.94
C ARG A 106 -4.77 2.47 12.87
N GLY A 107 -3.47 2.15 12.73
CA GLY A 107 -2.99 0.77 12.74
C GLY A 107 -3.02 0.07 11.38
N LEU A 108 -3.41 0.73 10.29
CA LEU A 108 -3.42 0.16 8.94
C LEU A 108 -2.55 0.99 8.00
N TRP A 109 -1.94 0.33 7.01
CA TRP A 109 -1.46 1.04 5.83
C TRP A 109 -2.59 1.23 4.85
N TYR A 110 -2.82 2.45 4.42
CA TYR A 110 -3.75 2.78 3.34
C TYR A 110 -2.97 3.12 2.08
N LEU A 111 -3.45 2.61 0.95
CA LEU A 111 -2.90 2.83 -0.39
C LEU A 111 -3.89 3.65 -1.24
N SER A 112 -3.41 4.50 -2.13
CA SER A 112 -4.25 5.40 -2.96
C SER A 112 -5.19 4.68 -3.94
N ASP A 113 -4.92 3.41 -4.23
CA ASP A 113 -5.75 2.55 -5.07
C ASP A 113 -6.88 1.84 -4.30
N GLY A 114 -7.15 2.26 -3.06
CA GLY A 114 -8.27 1.73 -2.26
C GLY A 114 -7.95 0.40 -1.58
N ARG A 115 -6.67 0.06 -1.44
CA ARG A 115 -6.24 -1.08 -0.62
C ARG A 115 -5.83 -0.64 0.77
N ALA A 116 -6.01 -1.53 1.75
CA ALA A 116 -5.42 -1.37 3.07
C ALA A 116 -4.71 -2.66 3.50
N ILE A 117 -3.59 -2.52 4.21
CA ILE A 117 -2.81 -3.64 4.75
C ILE A 117 -2.96 -3.63 6.28
N ASP A 118 -3.40 -4.75 6.83
CA ASP A 118 -3.35 -5.00 8.26
C ASP A 118 -1.94 -5.48 8.62
N PRO A 119 -1.16 -4.69 9.37
CA PRO A 119 0.17 -5.13 9.77
C PRO A 119 0.06 -6.30 10.75
N GLU A 120 -0.82 -6.27 11.74
CA GLU A 120 -0.92 -7.32 12.77
C GLU A 120 -1.21 -8.70 12.19
N LYS A 121 -2.02 -8.72 11.12
CA LYS A 121 -2.28 -9.90 10.31
C LYS A 121 -1.90 -9.56 8.87
N PRO A 122 -0.65 -9.78 8.43
CA PRO A 122 -0.16 -9.31 7.13
C PRO A 122 -1.00 -9.86 5.98
N CYS A 123 -2.02 -9.10 5.62
CA CYS A 123 -3.02 -9.37 4.61
C CYS A 123 -3.52 -8.05 4.03
N VAL A 124 -4.07 -8.11 2.83
CA VAL A 124 -4.61 -6.95 2.11
C VAL A 124 -6.13 -7.00 2.05
N THR A 125 -6.77 -5.89 2.35
CA THR A 125 -8.20 -5.64 2.09
C THR A 125 -8.32 -4.73 0.88
N ASN A 126 -9.12 -5.13 -0.10
CA ASN A 126 -9.39 -4.34 -1.30
C ASN A 126 -10.67 -3.51 -1.13
N ASN A 127 -10.84 -2.48 -1.97
CA ASN A 127 -12.03 -1.62 -2.02
C ASN A 127 -12.36 -0.95 -0.68
N VAL A 128 -11.33 -0.56 0.05
CA VAL A 128 -11.45 0.16 1.33
C VAL A 128 -11.75 1.62 1.06
N MET A 129 -12.76 2.14 1.75
CA MET A 129 -13.04 3.58 1.76
C MET A 129 -11.93 4.30 2.53
N ILE A 130 -11.21 5.20 1.86
CA ILE A 130 -10.15 6.01 2.47
C ILE A 130 -10.78 6.99 3.48
N PRO A 131 -10.35 6.97 4.76
CA PRO A 131 -10.80 7.92 5.78
C PRO A 131 -10.55 9.36 5.34
N GLU A 132 -11.51 10.25 5.63
CA GLU A 132 -11.47 11.65 5.19
C GLU A 132 -10.23 12.39 5.73
N GLU A 133 -9.77 12.03 6.93
CA GLU A 133 -8.63 12.67 7.60
C GLU A 133 -7.31 12.47 6.86
N ILE A 134 -7.16 11.35 6.14
CA ILE A 134 -5.94 11.01 5.38
C ILE A 134 -6.15 11.08 3.86
N ARG A 135 -7.35 11.45 3.41
CA ARG A 135 -7.66 11.55 1.98
C ARG A 135 -6.73 12.53 1.27
N ASN A 136 -6.42 13.66 1.90
CA ASN A 136 -5.49 14.63 1.30
C ASN A 136 -4.04 14.11 1.21
N GLU A 137 -3.63 13.13 2.01
CA GLU A 137 -2.30 12.53 1.90
C GLU A 137 -2.21 11.50 0.77
N LEU A 138 -3.31 10.81 0.49
CA LEU A 138 -3.39 9.76 -0.52
C LEU A 138 -3.91 10.24 -1.87
N CYS A 139 -4.60 11.39 -1.89
CA CYS A 139 -5.34 11.89 -3.03
C CYS A 139 -4.93 13.32 -3.45
N SER A 140 -3.81 13.81 -2.94
CA SER A 140 -3.30 15.13 -3.28
C SER A 140 -2.76 15.17 -4.71
N CYS A 141 -3.36 16.00 -5.55
CA CYS A 141 -2.71 16.49 -6.76
C CYS A 141 -1.48 17.32 -6.36
N GLY A 142 -0.27 16.79 -6.60
CA GLY A 142 0.99 17.53 -6.44
C GLY A 142 1.78 17.30 -5.15
N ASN A 143 1.45 16.31 -4.32
CA ASN A 143 2.38 15.85 -3.27
C ASN A 143 3.15 14.61 -3.72
N VAL A 144 4.34 14.44 -3.16
CA VAL A 144 5.22 13.27 -3.29
C VAL A 144 5.04 12.38 -2.05
N SER A 145 5.14 11.05 -2.18
CA SER A 145 5.09 10.16 -1.01
C SER A 145 6.16 10.53 0.01
N ILE A 146 5.72 10.86 1.23
CA ILE A 146 6.61 11.24 2.33
C ILE A 146 7.38 10.00 2.79
N THR A 147 8.66 9.94 2.46
CA THR A 147 9.59 8.92 2.97
C THR A 147 9.98 9.19 4.41
N SER A 148 10.38 8.15 5.13
CA SER A 148 10.85 8.32 6.50
C SER A 148 12.25 8.98 6.54
N PRO A 149 12.58 9.73 7.60
CA PRO A 149 13.93 10.24 7.80
C PRO A 149 14.96 9.10 7.71
N SER A 150 15.91 9.26 6.80
CA SER A 150 17.02 8.32 6.65
C SER A 150 18.29 8.87 7.30
N TYR A 151 19.16 7.98 7.77
CA TYR A 151 20.39 8.31 8.48
C TYR A 151 21.60 7.70 7.77
N PRO A 152 22.78 8.34 7.81
CA PRO A 152 23.98 7.80 7.18
C PRO A 152 24.43 6.51 7.88
N VAL A 153 25.02 5.61 7.10
CA VAL A 153 25.61 4.36 7.58
C VAL A 153 27.07 4.30 7.18
N GLU A 154 27.94 4.04 8.15
CA GLU A 154 29.38 3.86 7.90
C GLU A 154 29.69 2.38 7.74
N PHE A 155 30.43 2.03 6.69
CA PHE A 155 30.89 0.67 6.43
C PHE A 155 32.41 0.62 6.41
N ASN A 156 33.00 -0.22 7.26
CA ASN A 156 34.45 -0.39 7.37
C ASN A 156 34.97 -1.70 6.75
N GLY A 157 34.15 -2.37 5.92
CA GLY A 157 34.49 -3.65 5.28
C GLY A 157 33.95 -4.88 6.01
N SER A 158 33.72 -4.82 7.33
CA SER A 158 33.21 -5.95 8.12
C SER A 158 32.07 -5.60 9.07
N LYS A 159 31.87 -4.30 9.35
CA LYS A 159 30.83 -3.80 10.23
C LYS A 159 30.13 -2.60 9.62
N LEU A 160 28.84 -2.51 9.89
CA LEU A 160 28.01 -1.35 9.61
C LEU A 160 27.75 -0.61 10.93
N HIS A 161 27.99 0.69 10.93
CA HIS A 161 27.63 1.57 12.04
C HIS A 161 26.45 2.44 11.63
N VAL A 162 25.36 2.35 12.40
CA VAL A 162 24.09 3.02 12.10
C VAL A 162 23.63 3.75 13.34
N SER A 163 23.28 5.04 13.22
CA SER A 163 22.78 5.82 14.35
C SER A 163 21.78 6.89 13.90
N ASN A 164 20.70 7.05 14.69
CA ASN A 164 19.77 8.19 14.57
C ASN A 164 19.99 9.24 15.66
N GLY A 165 21.08 9.13 16.44
CA GLY A 165 21.40 10.00 17.58
C GLY A 165 20.80 9.54 18.92
N ARG A 166 19.75 8.69 18.90
CA ARG A 166 19.18 8.08 20.12
C ARG A 166 19.51 6.60 20.24
N VAL A 167 19.41 5.89 19.12
CA VAL A 167 19.69 4.47 18.98
C VAL A 167 20.89 4.32 18.04
N SER A 168 21.81 3.44 18.41
CA SER A 168 23.02 3.16 17.66
C SER A 168 23.27 1.65 17.61
N TYR A 169 23.57 1.15 16.41
CA TYR A 169 23.91 -0.25 16.17
C TYR A 169 25.30 -0.37 15.57
N THR A 170 26.06 -1.35 16.04
CA THR A 170 27.28 -1.84 15.38
C THR A 170 27.01 -3.26 14.91
N ILE A 171 26.78 -3.41 13.62
CA ILE A 171 26.25 -4.63 13.02
C ILE A 171 27.40 -5.34 12.32
N LYS A 172 27.68 -6.58 12.70
CA LYS A 172 28.67 -7.41 11.98
C LYS A 172 28.06 -7.90 10.67
N VAL A 173 28.77 -7.69 9.56
CA VAL A 173 28.40 -8.28 8.26
C VAL A 173 28.78 -9.76 8.28
N PRO A 174 27.86 -10.69 7.99
CA PRO A 174 28.15 -12.12 7.93
C PRO A 174 29.27 -12.44 6.92
N ASP A 175 30.14 -13.40 7.24
CA ASP A 175 31.30 -13.74 6.39
C ASP A 175 30.88 -14.30 5.01
N ASN A 176 29.65 -14.81 4.89
CA ASN A 176 29.05 -15.28 3.63
C ASN A 176 28.33 -14.18 2.83
N MET A 177 28.34 -12.93 3.30
CA MET A 177 27.69 -11.80 2.66
C MET A 177 28.74 -10.80 2.17
N THR A 178 28.85 -10.65 0.85
CA THR A 178 29.64 -9.58 0.25
C THR A 178 28.75 -8.36 -0.03
N LEU A 179 29.10 -7.22 0.57
CA LEU A 179 28.46 -5.94 0.29
C LEU A 179 29.27 -5.20 -0.78
N HIS A 180 28.84 -5.35 -2.03
CA HIS A 180 29.37 -4.55 -3.12
C HIS A 180 28.75 -3.16 -3.07
N LEU A 181 29.55 -2.15 -2.74
CA LEU A 181 29.14 -0.74 -2.75
C LEU A 181 29.74 -0.06 -3.98
N PRO A 182 28.94 0.25 -5.02
CA PRO A 182 29.43 1.03 -6.15
C PRO A 182 30.00 2.37 -5.67
N SER A 183 31.07 2.85 -6.31
CA SER A 183 31.79 4.08 -5.92
C SER A 183 30.90 5.34 -5.85
N ASN A 184 29.80 5.35 -6.62
CA ASN A 184 28.81 6.42 -6.69
C ASN A 184 27.63 6.26 -5.72
N THR A 185 27.79 5.47 -4.67
CA THR A 185 26.73 5.23 -3.69
C THR A 185 27.14 5.52 -2.26
N THR A 186 26.15 5.72 -1.41
CA THR A 186 26.24 5.78 0.04
C THR A 186 25.30 4.74 0.64
N LEU A 187 25.50 4.42 1.92
CA LEU A 187 24.54 3.64 2.68
C LEU A 187 23.70 4.55 3.57
N ARG A 188 22.41 4.27 3.59
CA ARG A 188 21.42 4.93 4.44
C ARG A 188 20.67 3.90 5.24
N ALA A 189 20.11 4.31 6.37
CA ALA A 189 19.24 3.47 7.16
C ALA A 189 17.98 4.21 7.58
N VAL A 190 16.90 3.46 7.65
CA VAL A 190 15.69 3.81 8.40
C VAL A 190 15.54 2.83 9.55
N PHE A 191 15.07 3.32 10.70
CA PHE A 191 14.93 2.51 11.91
C PHE A 191 13.52 1.93 12.00
N LEU A 192 13.46 0.66 12.34
CA LEU A 192 12.24 -0.03 12.79
C LEU A 192 12.27 -0.05 14.33
N GLY A 193 11.22 -0.56 14.98
CA GLY A 193 11.11 -0.59 16.45
C GLY A 193 12.36 -1.14 17.14
N GLU A 194 12.77 -2.37 16.81
CA GLU A 194 13.98 -3.01 17.34
C GLU A 194 15.05 -3.31 16.27
N GLY A 195 14.90 -2.75 15.08
CA GLY A 195 15.75 -3.08 13.92
C GLY A 195 16.04 -1.90 13.00
N ALA A 196 16.59 -2.20 11.82
CA ALA A 196 16.82 -1.20 10.79
C ALA A 196 16.74 -1.81 9.39
N LEU A 197 16.27 -1.02 8.43
CA LEU A 197 16.45 -1.28 7.00
C LEU A 197 17.59 -0.40 6.50
N ILE A 198 18.63 -1.03 5.97
CA ILE A 198 19.83 -0.36 5.44
C ILE A 198 19.84 -0.53 3.93
N TYR A 199 20.01 0.54 3.19
CA TYR A 199 19.91 0.51 1.73
C TYR A 199 20.94 1.40 1.07
N ILE A 200 21.25 1.06 -0.18
CA ILE A 200 22.15 1.84 -1.04
C ILE A 200 21.38 3.05 -1.58
N GLN A 201 21.96 4.23 -1.47
CA GLN A 201 21.47 5.46 -2.08
C GLN A 201 22.52 6.02 -3.06
N PRO A 202 22.15 6.40 -4.29
CA PRO A 202 23.05 7.12 -5.20
C PRO A 202 23.52 8.45 -4.60
N LYS A 203 24.80 8.77 -4.74
CA LYS A 203 25.34 10.11 -4.41
C LYS A 203 24.76 11.19 -5.32
N ASN A 204 24.52 10.83 -6.58
CA ASN A 204 23.86 11.66 -7.57
C ASN A 204 22.48 11.05 -7.87
N PRO A 205 21.37 11.73 -7.53
CA PRO A 205 20.01 11.22 -7.76
C PRO A 205 19.63 11.18 -9.25
N PHE A 206 20.46 11.67 -10.16
CA PHE A 206 20.25 11.57 -11.61
C PHE A 206 20.98 10.39 -12.25
N VAL A 207 21.68 9.56 -11.45
CA VAL A 207 22.38 8.36 -11.93
C VAL A 207 21.66 7.12 -11.39
N PRO A 208 20.91 6.37 -12.23
CA PRO A 208 20.19 5.21 -11.78
C PRO A 208 21.14 4.07 -11.39
N LEU A 209 20.74 3.27 -10.39
CA LEU A 209 21.35 1.99 -10.10
C LEU A 209 20.77 0.91 -11.01
N ASP A 210 21.60 -0.01 -11.49
CA ASP A 210 21.09 -1.24 -12.07
C ASP A 210 20.38 -2.08 -11.00
N TRP A 211 19.37 -2.88 -11.41
CA TRP A 211 18.65 -3.77 -10.49
C TRP A 211 19.57 -4.67 -9.66
N GLY A 212 20.62 -5.22 -10.27
CA GLY A 212 21.61 -6.06 -9.57
C GLY A 212 22.43 -5.32 -8.51
N ASN A 213 22.51 -3.99 -8.61
CA ASN A 213 23.20 -3.12 -7.67
C ASN A 213 22.27 -2.60 -6.56
N VAL A 214 20.95 -2.73 -6.72
CA VAL A 214 20.02 -2.40 -5.64
C VAL A 214 20.17 -3.38 -4.49
N THR A 215 20.41 -2.83 -3.31
CA THR A 215 20.59 -3.61 -2.09
C THR A 215 19.79 -2.97 -0.97
N VAL A 216 18.92 -3.77 -0.35
CA VAL A 216 18.27 -3.48 0.91
C VAL A 216 18.61 -4.61 1.87
N LEU A 217 19.09 -4.25 3.05
CA LEU A 217 19.45 -5.14 4.13
C LEU A 217 18.48 -4.91 5.29
N TYR A 218 18.15 -5.97 5.99
CA TYR A 218 17.35 -5.94 7.20
C TYR A 218 18.21 -6.40 8.38
N TYR A 219 18.26 -5.57 9.42
CA TYR A 219 18.83 -5.91 10.71
C TYR A 219 17.70 -6.04 11.73
N ASP A 220 17.58 -7.22 12.34
CA ASP A 220 16.52 -7.55 13.29
C ASP A 220 16.89 -7.29 14.76
N GLY A 221 18.02 -6.59 15.01
CA GLY A 221 18.60 -6.43 16.35
C GLY A 221 19.66 -7.48 16.70
N SER A 222 19.74 -8.59 15.95
CA SER A 222 20.70 -9.67 16.16
C SER A 222 21.53 -10.00 14.92
N SER A 223 20.88 -10.04 13.76
CA SER A 223 21.37 -10.64 12.53
C SER A 223 21.06 -9.72 11.34
N LEU A 224 21.97 -9.71 10.36
CA LEU A 224 21.86 -8.89 9.16
C LEU A 224 21.57 -9.76 7.95
N TRP A 225 20.45 -9.52 7.27
CA TRP A 225 20.00 -10.29 6.12
C TRP A 225 19.87 -9.40 4.90
N ARG A 226 20.18 -9.92 3.71
CA ARG A 226 19.90 -9.23 2.44
C ARG A 226 18.49 -9.57 2.00
N LEU A 227 17.68 -8.55 1.76
CA LEU A 227 16.34 -8.74 1.21
C LEU A 227 16.44 -9.06 -0.28
N ASN A 228 15.72 -10.08 -0.72
CA ASN A 228 15.69 -10.50 -2.12
C ASN A 228 14.47 -9.89 -2.82
N LEU A 229 14.68 -8.74 -3.46
CA LEU A 229 13.63 -7.99 -4.15
C LEU A 229 13.06 -8.78 -5.34
N THR A 230 13.91 -9.50 -6.09
CA THR A 230 13.47 -10.35 -7.20
C THR A 230 12.51 -11.45 -6.72
N ARG A 231 12.87 -12.15 -5.64
CA ARG A 231 11.97 -13.15 -5.02
C ARG A 231 10.74 -12.52 -4.37
N GLY A 232 10.82 -11.24 -4.00
CA GLY A 232 9.70 -10.46 -3.49
C GLY A 232 8.60 -10.28 -4.54
N LEU A 233 8.96 -10.15 -5.82
CA LEU A 233 8.00 -9.99 -6.93
C LEU A 233 7.04 -11.17 -7.07
N GLU A 234 7.47 -12.37 -6.66
CA GLU A 234 6.69 -13.60 -6.75
C GLU A 234 5.72 -13.79 -5.57
N LYS A 235 5.76 -12.90 -4.56
CA LYS A 235 5.02 -13.06 -3.30
C LYS A 235 4.02 -11.93 -3.13
N GLU A 236 2.74 -12.22 -3.23
CA GLU A 236 1.69 -11.26 -2.91
C GLU A 236 1.24 -11.38 -1.46
N LEU A 237 0.68 -10.29 -0.91
CA LEU A 237 -0.04 -10.37 0.37
C LEU A 237 -1.31 -11.21 0.19
N PRO A 238 -1.62 -12.12 1.13
CA PRO A 238 -2.90 -12.81 1.11
C PRO A 238 -4.04 -11.82 1.32
N THR A 239 -5.21 -12.10 0.78
CA THR A 239 -6.41 -11.31 1.08
C THR A 239 -6.85 -11.54 2.52
N CYS A 240 -7.26 -10.47 3.20
CA CYS A 240 -7.78 -10.59 4.55
C CYS A 240 -9.07 -11.42 4.55
N PRO A 241 -9.25 -12.33 5.53
CA PRO A 241 -10.49 -13.06 5.65
C PRO A 241 -11.61 -12.05 5.90
N VAL A 242 -12.55 -11.97 4.96
CA VAL A 242 -13.78 -11.21 5.16
C VAL A 242 -14.42 -11.77 6.42
N ALA A 243 -14.64 -10.91 7.42
CA ALA A 243 -15.41 -11.29 8.60
C ALA A 243 -16.77 -11.77 8.09
N SER A 244 -16.94 -13.09 8.04
CA SER A 244 -18.18 -13.74 7.66
C SER A 244 -19.15 -13.54 8.81
N GLY A 245 -19.77 -12.36 8.90
CA GLY A 245 -20.62 -12.08 10.05
C GLY A 245 -21.29 -10.72 10.19
N VAL A 246 -20.97 -9.68 9.40
CA VAL A 246 -21.62 -8.36 9.59
C VAL A 246 -21.83 -7.70 8.23
N GLY A 247 -23.02 -7.85 7.66
CA GLY A 247 -23.39 -7.11 6.44
C GLY A 247 -24.55 -7.71 5.66
N TYR A 248 -24.69 -9.04 5.66
CA TYR A 248 -25.78 -9.71 4.93
C TYR A 248 -26.99 -10.07 5.80
N LEU A 249 -26.93 -9.95 7.13
CA LEU A 249 -28.02 -10.38 8.01
C LEU A 249 -29.00 -9.28 8.39
N GLU A 250 -28.65 -8.00 8.23
CA GLU A 250 -29.55 -6.88 8.60
C GLU A 250 -30.49 -6.47 7.45
N PHE A 251 -30.15 -6.78 6.20
CA PHE A 251 -30.97 -6.42 5.03
C PHE A 251 -32.16 -7.36 4.81
N TYR A 252 -32.00 -8.66 5.08
CA TYR A 252 -33.07 -9.65 4.91
C TYR A 252 -34.27 -9.47 5.84
N PRO A 253 -34.14 -9.17 7.15
CA PRO A 253 -35.31 -8.98 8.01
C PRO A 253 -36.12 -7.74 7.63
N MET A 254 -35.52 -6.66 7.11
CA MET A 254 -36.28 -5.50 6.61
C MET A 254 -37.04 -5.82 5.32
N LEU A 255 -36.41 -6.52 4.37
CA LEU A 255 -37.08 -6.99 3.15
C LEU A 255 -38.19 -8.00 3.47
N PHE A 256 -37.97 -8.93 4.40
CA PHE A 256 -39.00 -9.86 4.88
C PHE A 256 -40.13 -9.12 5.58
N ALA A 257 -39.84 -8.14 6.45
CA ALA A 257 -40.86 -7.35 7.12
C ALA A 257 -41.71 -6.57 6.11
N GLY A 258 -41.09 -5.97 5.09
CA GLY A 258 -41.79 -5.29 3.99
C GLY A 258 -42.69 -6.25 3.20
N LEU A 259 -42.17 -7.44 2.85
CA LEU A 259 -42.91 -8.45 2.09
C LEU A 259 -44.09 -9.03 2.87
N VAL A 260 -43.91 -9.29 4.17
CA VAL A 260 -44.98 -9.71 5.09
C VAL A 260 -46.05 -8.63 5.21
N LEU A 261 -45.67 -7.36 5.31
CA LEU A 261 -46.62 -6.25 5.40
C LEU A 261 -47.49 -6.15 4.14
N VAL A 262 -46.89 -6.28 2.95
CA VAL A 262 -47.60 -6.28 1.67
C VAL A 262 -48.56 -7.47 1.58
N LEU A 263 -48.13 -8.68 1.99
CA LEU A 263 -48.97 -9.87 1.98
C LEU A 263 -50.15 -9.75 2.96
N VAL A 264 -49.94 -9.21 4.16
CA VAL A 264 -51.02 -8.99 5.15
C VAL A 264 -52.04 -7.97 4.64
N LEU A 265 -51.57 -6.87 4.04
CA LEU A 265 -52.44 -5.87 3.44
C LEU A 265 -53.23 -6.42 2.24
N ALA A 266 -52.62 -7.23 1.40
CA ALA A 266 -53.28 -7.91 0.29
C ALA A 266 -54.34 -8.91 0.77
N TYR A 267 -54.00 -9.75 1.76
CA TYR A 267 -54.92 -10.74 2.32
C TYR A 267 -56.14 -10.10 2.99
N ARG A 268 -55.94 -9.02 3.76
CA ARG A 268 -57.07 -8.26 4.37
C ARG A 268 -57.99 -7.61 3.33
N ARG A 269 -57.49 -7.34 2.12
CA ARG A 269 -58.27 -6.75 1.02
C ARG A 269 -59.13 -7.76 0.27
N VAL A 270 -58.74 -9.04 0.25
CA VAL A 270 -59.51 -10.14 -0.37
C VAL A 270 -60.63 -10.63 0.55
N ARG A 271 -60.51 -10.39 1.86
CA ARG A 271 -61.47 -10.85 2.88
C ARG A 271 -62.60 -9.85 3.19
N ARG A 272 -62.57 -8.65 2.60
CA ARG A 272 -63.64 -7.65 2.64
C ARG A 272 -64.27 -7.55 1.26
#